data_AF-A0A7L2DQ06-F1
#
_entry.id   AF-A0A7L2DQ06-F1
#
_cell.length_a   1.000
_cell.length_b   1.000
_cell.length_c   1.000
_cell.angle_alpha   90.00
_cell.angle_beta   90.00
_cell.angle_gamma   90.00
#
_symmetry.space_group_name_H-M   'P 1'
#
loop_
_entity.id
_entity.type
_entity.pdbx_description
1 polymer ?
#
loop_
_entity_poly.entity_id
_entity_poly.type
_entity_poly.pdbx_seq_one_letter_code
_entity_poly.pdbx_strand_id
1 'polypeptide(L)'
;SIQIFAEIENCSSRVVVPKAAIYQTQAFYAKGKMKEVKQLVANLRGDSLSSGKTETWNGKQLKIPPVSPSILDCSIIRVEYSLMVYVDIPGAMDLFLNLPLVIGTIPLHPFGSRTSSVSSQCSMNMNWLGLTLPERPEAPPSYAEVVTEEQRQSSLAPLGACDDFERALPGPLFAYIQEFRFLPPPLYSEIDPNPDQPTDDRPSCPSR
;
A
#
# COMPACT_ATOMS: atom_id res chain seq x y z
N SER A 1 -14.39 7.03 5.82
CA SER A 1 -14.88 7.30 7.20
C SER A 1 -15.99 6.32 7.52
N ILE A 2 -16.29 6.08 8.79
CA ILE A 2 -17.43 5.25 9.24
C ILE A 2 -18.47 6.18 9.87
N GLN A 3 -19.75 5.94 9.59
CA GLN A 3 -20.87 6.61 10.25
C GLN A 3 -21.36 5.75 11.41
N ILE A 4 -21.41 6.33 12.61
CA ILE A 4 -21.85 5.64 13.81
C ILE A 4 -23.27 6.07 14.15
N PHE A 5 -24.16 5.08 14.25
CA PHE A 5 -25.53 5.22 14.72
C PHE A 5 -25.62 4.55 16.09
N ALA A 6 -25.92 5.34 17.12
CA ALA A 6 -25.95 4.84 18.49
C ALA A 6 -26.92 5.65 19.35
N GLU A 7 -27.55 4.99 20.30
CA GLU A 7 -28.34 5.62 21.36
C GLU A 7 -27.68 5.29 22.70
N ILE A 8 -27.40 6.34 23.48
CA ILE A 8 -26.72 6.24 24.76
C ILE A 8 -27.64 6.83 25.81
N GLU A 9 -28.16 5.99 26.70
CA GLU A 9 -29.03 6.39 27.80
C GLU A 9 -28.24 6.38 29.12
N ASN A 10 -28.17 7.53 29.80
CA ASN A 10 -27.54 7.65 31.10
C ASN A 10 -28.56 7.55 32.23
N CYS A 11 -28.85 6.33 32.67
CA CYS A 11 -29.69 6.07 33.85
C CYS A 11 -28.92 6.19 35.18
N SER A 12 -27.64 6.59 35.15
CA SER A 12 -26.84 6.80 36.36
C SER A 12 -27.05 8.19 36.95
N SER A 13 -26.60 8.40 38.20
CA SER A 13 -26.58 9.73 38.83
C SER A 13 -25.39 10.61 38.41
N ARG A 14 -24.47 10.09 37.59
CA ARG A 14 -23.19 10.74 37.26
C ARG A 14 -23.24 11.38 35.88
N VAL A 15 -22.37 12.36 35.64
CA VAL A 15 -22.12 12.87 34.28
C VAL A 15 -21.17 11.90 33.59
N VAL A 16 -21.55 11.40 32.42
CA VAL A 16 -20.77 10.43 31.64
C VAL A 16 -20.37 11.02 30.29
N VAL A 17 -19.36 10.45 29.65
CA VAL A 17 -18.92 10.89 28.32
C VAL A 17 -18.83 9.69 27.38
N PRO A 18 -19.72 9.57 26.38
CA PRO A 18 -19.59 8.56 25.35
C PRO A 18 -18.44 8.89 24.40
N LYS A 19 -17.72 7.85 23.98
CA LYS A 19 -16.55 7.92 23.11
C LYS A 19 -16.63 6.76 22.12
N ALA A 20 -16.02 6.95 20.95
CA ALA A 20 -15.76 5.83 20.06
C ALA A 20 -14.33 5.88 19.54
N ALA A 21 -13.74 4.72 19.32
CA ALA A 21 -12.37 4.59 18.90
C ALA A 21 -12.19 3.39 17.99
N ILE A 22 -11.31 3.50 17.00
CA ILE A 22 -10.83 2.34 16.24
C ILE A 22 -9.47 1.97 16.80
N TYR A 23 -9.35 0.72 17.21
CA TYR A 23 -8.08 0.12 17.61
C TYR A 23 -7.61 -0.85 16.54
N GLN A 24 -6.31 -0.80 16.27
CA GLN A 24 -5.59 -1.81 15.50
C GLN A 24 -4.86 -2.73 16.47
N THR A 25 -5.07 -4.03 16.32
CA THR A 25 -4.32 -5.06 17.04
C THR A 25 -3.42 -5.77 16.04
N GLN A 26 -2.11 -5.69 16.25
CA GLN A 26 -1.09 -6.38 15.45
C GLN A 26 -0.49 -7.51 16.28
N ALA A 27 -0.65 -8.74 15.82
CA ALA A 27 -0.03 -9.92 16.42
C ALA A 27 1.11 -10.42 15.54
N PHE A 28 2.30 -10.59 16.11
CA PHE A 28 3.50 -11.09 15.45
C PHE A 28 3.87 -12.47 15.99
N TYR A 29 4.11 -13.43 15.11
CA TYR A 29 4.40 -14.82 15.46
C TYR A 29 5.79 -15.21 14.98
N ALA A 30 6.66 -15.62 15.90
CA ALA A 30 8.01 -16.08 15.58
C ALA A 30 8.50 -17.11 16.60
N LYS A 31 9.09 -18.22 16.12
CA LYS A 31 9.70 -19.27 16.96
C LYS A 31 8.77 -19.75 18.10
N GLY A 32 7.48 -19.92 17.81
CA GLY A 32 6.47 -20.34 18.80
C GLY A 32 6.09 -19.28 19.84
N LYS A 33 6.59 -18.05 19.72
CA LYS A 33 6.22 -16.91 20.56
C LYS A 33 5.29 -15.96 19.79
N MET A 34 4.41 -15.29 20.54
CA MET A 34 3.53 -14.25 20.02
C MET A 34 3.80 -12.94 20.76
N LYS A 35 3.84 -11.83 20.02
CA LYS A 35 3.81 -10.47 20.57
C LYS A 35 2.62 -9.73 19.98
N GLU A 36 1.79 -9.15 20.84
CA GLU A 36 0.66 -8.33 20.43
C GLU A 36 0.93 -6.85 20.73
N VAL A 37 0.56 -5.98 19.79
CA VAL A 37 0.62 -4.52 19.93
C VAL A 37 -0.75 -3.95 19.57
N LYS A 38 -1.35 -3.22 20.51
CA LYS A 38 -2.62 -2.50 20.29
C LYS A 38 -2.35 -1.01 20.12
N GLN A 39 -2.86 -0.43 19.05
CA GLN A 39 -2.67 0.97 18.68
C GLN A 39 -4.02 1.66 18.47
N LEU A 40 -4.14 2.89 18.97
CA LEU A 40 -5.28 3.77 18.67
C LEU A 40 -5.11 4.38 17.27
N VAL A 41 -6.08 4.16 16.40
CA VAL A 41 -6.05 4.62 14.99
C VAL A 41 -6.83 5.90 14.80
N ALA A 42 -8.05 5.92 15.34
CA ALA A 42 -8.97 7.04 15.25
C ALA A 42 -9.82 7.09 16.50
N ASN A 43 -10.22 8.27 16.94
CA ASN A 43 -11.15 8.44 18.04
C ASN A 43 -12.15 9.57 17.76
N LEU A 44 -13.26 9.53 18.49
CA LEU A 44 -14.20 10.62 18.61
C LEU A 44 -14.72 10.67 20.05
N ARG A 45 -15.07 11.88 20.48
CA ARG A 45 -15.68 12.15 21.78
C ARG A 45 -17.10 12.70 21.59
N GLY A 46 -18.02 12.19 22.38
CA GLY A 46 -19.38 12.68 22.56
C GLY A 46 -19.43 13.94 23.41
N ASP A 47 -20.63 14.50 23.53
CA ASP A 47 -20.88 15.55 24.50
C ASP A 47 -21.01 14.94 25.90
N SER A 48 -20.84 15.76 26.94
CA SER A 48 -21.07 15.28 28.30
C SER A 48 -22.56 15.04 28.53
N LEU A 49 -22.93 13.83 28.93
CA LEU A 49 -24.30 13.42 29.16
C LEU A 49 -24.62 13.43 30.66
N SER A 50 -25.51 14.33 31.08
CA SER A 50 -25.95 14.40 32.47
C SER A 50 -26.84 13.22 32.85
N SER A 51 -27.07 13.05 34.15
CA SER A 51 -27.98 12.04 34.69
C SER A 51 -29.38 12.13 34.08
N GLY A 52 -29.98 10.97 33.76
CA GLY A 52 -31.34 10.84 33.23
C GLY A 52 -31.53 11.38 31.81
N LYS A 53 -30.44 11.58 31.06
CA LYS A 53 -30.48 12.05 29.67
C LYS A 53 -30.05 10.96 28.69
N THR A 54 -30.53 11.11 27.46
CA THR A 54 -30.18 10.26 26.33
C THR A 54 -29.49 11.08 25.26
N GLU A 55 -28.40 10.57 24.70
CA GLU A 55 -27.71 11.10 23.53
C GLU A 55 -27.88 10.14 22.36
N THR A 56 -28.26 10.67 21.20
CA THR A 56 -28.38 9.88 19.97
C THR A 56 -27.36 10.38 18.95
N TRP A 57 -26.45 9.49 18.54
CA TRP A 57 -25.58 9.72 17.39
C TRP A 57 -26.30 9.29 16.12
N ASN A 58 -26.64 10.27 15.28
CA ASN A 58 -27.29 10.05 13.99
C ASN A 58 -26.26 10.18 12.86
N GLY A 59 -25.44 9.14 12.67
CA GLY A 59 -24.41 9.11 11.64
C GLY A 59 -23.15 9.90 12.00
N LYS A 60 -22.77 9.93 13.28
CA LYS A 60 -21.56 10.63 13.76
C LYS A 60 -20.33 10.05 13.06
N GLN A 61 -19.59 10.91 12.36
CA GLN A 61 -18.57 10.44 11.42
C GLN A 61 -17.20 10.27 12.09
N LEU A 62 -16.66 9.06 12.04
CA LEU A 62 -15.29 8.72 12.46
C LEU A 62 -14.40 8.62 11.22
N LYS A 63 -13.44 9.56 11.09
CA LYS A 63 -12.48 9.55 9.98
C LYS A 63 -11.38 8.52 10.26
N ILE A 64 -11.16 7.63 9.29
CA ILE A 64 -10.08 6.65 9.33
C ILE A 64 -8.90 7.26 8.56
N PRO A 65 -7.74 7.46 9.19
CA PRO A 65 -6.54 7.89 8.48
C PRO A 65 -6.05 6.78 7.52
N PRO A 66 -5.13 7.10 6.59
CA PRO A 66 -4.46 6.07 5.81
C PRO A 66 -3.76 5.08 6.76
N VAL A 67 -4.21 3.83 6.75
CA VAL A 67 -3.66 2.74 7.58
C VAL A 67 -3.47 1.49 6.74
N SER A 68 -2.69 0.55 7.25
CA SER A 68 -2.50 -0.76 6.61
C SER A 68 -3.83 -1.51 6.51
N PRO A 69 -4.08 -2.28 5.45
CA PRO A 69 -5.25 -3.15 5.38
C PRO A 69 -5.21 -4.21 6.49
N SER A 70 -6.37 -4.80 6.78
CA SER A 70 -6.49 -5.98 7.63
C SER A 70 -5.74 -7.17 7.03
N ILE A 71 -5.06 -7.92 7.88
CA ILE A 71 -4.36 -9.17 7.52
C ILE A 71 -4.91 -10.25 8.44
N LEU A 72 -5.89 -11.01 7.97
CA LEU A 72 -6.57 -12.02 8.79
C LEU A 72 -5.98 -13.42 8.61
N ASP A 73 -5.45 -13.69 7.42
CA ASP A 73 -4.92 -14.99 6.99
C ASP A 73 -3.42 -14.89 6.65
N CYS A 74 -2.58 -14.97 7.69
CA CYS A 74 -1.13 -15.03 7.54
C CYS A 74 -0.50 -15.68 8.78
N SER A 75 0.53 -16.51 8.57
CA SER A 75 1.15 -17.34 9.61
C SER A 75 2.14 -16.59 10.52
N ILE A 76 2.60 -15.41 10.11
CA ILE A 76 3.64 -14.64 10.82
C ILE A 76 3.15 -13.30 11.38
N ILE A 77 2.08 -12.73 10.80
CA ILE A 77 1.52 -11.45 11.24
C ILE A 77 0.00 -11.46 11.06
N ARG A 78 -0.74 -10.97 12.06
CA ARG A 78 -2.18 -10.71 11.96
C ARG A 78 -2.46 -9.26 12.31
N VAL A 79 -3.29 -8.61 11.51
CA VAL A 79 -3.69 -7.21 11.68
C VAL A 79 -5.21 -7.14 11.71
N GLU A 80 -5.76 -6.91 12.90
CA GLU A 80 -7.18 -6.87 13.17
C GLU A 80 -7.59 -5.46 13.61
N TYR A 81 -8.82 -5.06 13.26
CA TYR A 81 -9.37 -3.78 13.68
C TYR A 81 -10.67 -3.99 14.46
N SER A 82 -10.87 -3.16 15.47
CA SER A 82 -12.11 -3.12 16.25
C SER A 82 -12.58 -1.68 16.40
N LEU A 83 -13.88 -1.45 16.15
CA LEU A 83 -14.57 -0.24 16.57
C LEU A 83 -15.07 -0.45 18.00
N MET A 84 -14.54 0.33 18.92
CA MET A 84 -14.92 0.34 20.30
C MET A 84 -15.80 1.56 20.58
N VAL A 85 -17.05 1.35 20.97
CA VAL A 85 -17.95 2.40 21.47
C VAL A 85 -18.05 2.23 22.98
N TYR A 86 -17.68 3.24 23.75
CA TYR A 86 -17.58 3.12 25.20
C TYR A 86 -17.97 4.41 25.92
N VAL A 87 -18.39 4.26 27.17
CA VAL A 87 -18.81 5.36 28.04
C VAL A 87 -17.92 5.34 29.28
N ASP A 88 -17.23 6.46 29.50
CA ASP A 88 -16.39 6.69 30.67
C ASP A 88 -17.30 7.06 31.85
N ILE A 89 -17.35 6.20 32.87
CA ILE A 89 -18.22 6.36 34.03
C ILE A 89 -17.35 6.59 35.27
N PRO A 90 -17.26 7.85 35.77
CA PRO A 90 -16.41 8.16 36.90
C PRO A 90 -16.75 7.28 38.10
N GLY A 91 -15.76 6.62 38.70
CA GLY A 91 -15.93 5.81 39.91
C GLY A 91 -16.81 4.56 39.76
N ALA A 92 -17.00 4.07 38.54
CA ALA A 92 -17.55 2.77 38.23
C ALA A 92 -16.72 2.11 37.10
N MET A 93 -17.13 0.93 36.65
CA MET A 93 -16.51 0.30 35.48
C MET A 93 -17.12 0.89 34.20
N ASP A 94 -16.26 1.19 33.22
CA ASP A 94 -16.69 1.72 31.93
C ASP A 94 -17.51 0.68 31.17
N LEU A 95 -18.55 1.14 30.49
CA LEU A 95 -19.34 0.32 29.58
C LEU A 95 -18.73 0.40 28.19
N PHE A 96 -18.54 -0.73 27.52
CA PHE A 96 -17.98 -0.75 26.17
C PHE A 96 -18.60 -1.84 25.29
N LEU A 97 -18.68 -1.53 24.00
CA LEU A 97 -19.01 -2.44 22.92
C LEU A 97 -17.80 -2.54 22.01
N ASN A 98 -17.41 -3.78 21.67
CA ASN A 98 -16.33 -4.05 20.74
C ASN A 98 -16.91 -4.69 19.48
N LEU A 99 -16.81 -3.98 18.36
CA LEU A 99 -17.34 -4.40 17.07
C LEU A 99 -16.16 -4.69 16.13
N PRO A 100 -15.92 -5.95 15.74
CA PRO A 100 -14.85 -6.29 14.80
C PRO A 100 -15.16 -5.71 13.41
N LEU A 101 -14.13 -5.22 12.73
CA LEU A 101 -14.26 -4.71 11.36
C LEU A 101 -13.03 -5.02 10.50
N VAL A 102 -13.23 -5.01 9.19
CA VAL A 102 -12.18 -5.28 8.19
C VAL A 102 -11.93 -4.00 7.40
N ILE A 103 -10.67 -3.57 7.35
CA ILE A 103 -10.22 -2.44 6.54
C ILE A 103 -9.52 -2.99 5.30
N GLY A 104 -10.10 -2.74 4.12
CA GLY A 104 -9.51 -3.13 2.84
C GLY A 104 -8.53 -2.09 2.29
N THR A 105 -8.04 -2.33 1.08
CA THR A 105 -7.29 -1.34 0.29
C THR A 105 -8.24 -0.41 -0.45
N ILE A 106 -7.77 0.79 -0.79
CA ILE A 106 -8.48 1.66 -1.71
C ILE A 106 -8.41 1.01 -3.10
N PRO A 107 -9.53 0.72 -3.78
CA PRO A 107 -9.48 0.15 -5.12
C PRO A 107 -8.73 1.09 -6.04
N LEU A 108 -7.71 0.56 -6.74
CA LEU A 108 -7.01 1.29 -7.78
C LEU A 108 -8.04 1.66 -8.85
N HIS A 109 -8.11 2.94 -9.23
CA HIS A 109 -9.03 3.34 -10.27
C HIS A 109 -8.69 2.59 -11.59
N PRO A 110 -9.67 2.23 -12.43
CA PRO A 110 -9.42 1.52 -13.68
C PRO A 110 -8.69 2.32 -14.78
N PHE A 111 -8.31 3.57 -14.53
CA PHE A 111 -7.60 4.35 -15.53
C PHE A 111 -6.12 3.96 -15.55
N GLY A 112 -5.82 2.95 -16.35
CA GLY A 112 -4.52 2.72 -16.98
C GLY A 112 -3.32 2.74 -16.02
N SER A 113 -3.09 1.66 -15.28
CA SER A 113 -1.79 1.44 -14.64
C SER A 113 -1.44 -0.04 -14.67
N ARG A 114 -0.58 -0.36 -15.64
CA ARG A 114 0.15 -1.61 -15.75
C ARG A 114 1.18 -1.66 -14.62
N THR A 115 0.81 -1.98 -13.39
CA THR A 115 1.78 -2.32 -12.34
C THR A 115 1.23 -3.39 -11.39
N SER A 116 1.70 -4.63 -11.62
CA SER A 116 2.01 -5.69 -10.65
C SER A 116 1.13 -5.88 -9.40
N SER A 117 0.29 -6.93 -9.41
CA SER A 117 0.43 -8.08 -8.49
C SER A 117 -0.64 -9.17 -8.74
N VAL A 118 -0.29 -10.40 -8.37
CA VAL A 118 -0.91 -11.68 -8.74
C VAL A 118 -2.26 -11.89 -8.05
N SER A 119 -3.36 -11.95 -8.81
CA SER A 119 -4.67 -12.58 -8.51
C SER A 119 -5.93 -11.78 -8.90
N SER A 120 -6.00 -11.25 -10.11
CA SER A 120 -7.29 -10.81 -10.68
C SER A 120 -7.58 -11.53 -11.99
N GLN A 121 -8.02 -12.80 -11.89
CA GLN A 121 -8.86 -13.38 -12.94
C GLN A 121 -10.29 -12.84 -12.74
N CYS A 122 -10.51 -11.57 -13.04
CA CYS A 122 -11.85 -11.09 -13.35
C CYS A 122 -12.09 -11.41 -14.82
N SER A 123 -12.90 -12.45 -15.06
CA SER A 123 -13.52 -12.69 -16.37
C SER A 123 -14.38 -11.48 -16.72
N MET A 124 -13.81 -10.55 -17.48
CA MET A 124 -14.54 -9.47 -18.14
C MET A 124 -14.69 -9.90 -19.59
N ASN A 125 -15.91 -10.25 -19.99
CA ASN A 125 -16.27 -10.55 -21.36
C ASN A 125 -15.93 -9.33 -22.26
N MET A 126 -14.82 -9.41 -22.99
CA MET A 126 -14.36 -8.39 -23.93
C MET A 126 -15.10 -8.50 -25.26
N ASN A 127 -16.41 -8.25 -25.26
CA ASN A 127 -17.20 -8.22 -26.50
C ASN A 127 -17.01 -6.92 -27.32
N TRP A 128 -16.32 -5.91 -26.76
CA TRP A 128 -16.07 -4.62 -27.43
C TRP A 128 -14.76 -4.56 -28.25
N LEU A 129 -13.77 -5.42 -27.95
CA LEU A 129 -12.50 -5.42 -28.70
C LEU A 129 -12.61 -6.13 -30.06
N GLY A 130 -13.63 -6.98 -30.25
CA GLY A 130 -13.80 -7.75 -31.50
C GLY A 130 -14.29 -6.94 -32.70
N LEU A 131 -14.69 -5.67 -32.53
CA LEU A 131 -15.30 -4.87 -33.61
C LEU A 131 -14.41 -3.74 -34.13
N THR A 132 -13.18 -3.55 -33.63
CA THR A 132 -12.34 -2.39 -34.00
C THR A 132 -10.85 -2.65 -34.20
N LEU A 133 -10.34 -3.86 -33.96
CA LEU A 133 -8.91 -4.18 -34.14
C LEU A 133 -8.72 -5.19 -35.29
N PRO A 134 -7.80 -4.92 -36.24
CA PRO A 134 -7.33 -5.94 -37.18
C PRO A 134 -6.85 -7.18 -36.41
N GLU A 135 -7.17 -8.37 -36.93
CA GLU A 135 -6.98 -9.69 -36.28
C GLU A 135 -5.51 -10.08 -36.02
N ARG A 136 -4.56 -9.17 -36.22
CA ARG A 136 -3.15 -9.40 -35.95
C ARG A 136 -2.53 -8.15 -35.32
N PRO A 137 -2.00 -8.23 -34.08
CA PRO A 137 -1.11 -7.19 -33.58
C PRO A 137 0.08 -7.10 -34.55
N GLU A 138 0.21 -5.97 -35.24
CA GLU A 138 1.39 -5.70 -36.04
C GLU A 138 2.59 -5.71 -35.08
N ALA A 139 3.66 -6.41 -35.48
CA ALA A 139 4.86 -6.46 -34.66
C ALA A 139 5.33 -5.02 -34.42
N PRO A 140 5.77 -4.66 -33.20
CA PRO A 140 6.33 -3.35 -32.97
C PRO A 140 7.46 -3.10 -33.99
N PRO A 141 7.59 -1.87 -34.51
CA PRO A 141 8.59 -1.54 -35.52
C PRO A 141 9.97 -1.94 -35.05
N SER A 142 10.82 -2.35 -36.00
CA SER A 142 12.20 -2.71 -35.70
C SER A 142 12.90 -1.48 -35.10
N TYR A 143 13.73 -1.69 -34.09
CA TYR A 143 14.47 -0.60 -33.46
C TYR A 143 15.36 0.17 -34.46
N ALA A 144 15.72 -0.46 -35.58
CA ALA A 144 16.46 0.16 -36.68
C ALA A 144 15.63 1.18 -37.48
N GLU A 145 14.30 1.15 -37.43
CA GLU A 145 13.41 2.04 -38.19
C GLU A 145 13.09 3.34 -37.45
N VAL A 146 13.31 3.38 -36.13
CA VAL A 146 13.08 4.56 -35.27
C VAL A 146 14.34 5.40 -35.05
N VAL A 147 15.49 4.94 -35.53
CA VAL A 147 16.79 5.64 -35.43
C VAL A 147 17.21 6.08 -36.83
N THR A 148 17.29 7.39 -37.07
CA THR A 148 17.83 7.92 -38.32
C THR A 148 19.35 7.66 -38.40
N GLU A 149 19.89 7.44 -39.60
CA GLU A 149 21.33 7.11 -39.80
C GLU A 149 22.28 8.16 -39.18
N GLU A 150 21.86 9.42 -39.16
CA GLU A 150 22.54 10.57 -38.55
C GLU A 150 22.65 10.45 -37.00
N GLN A 151 21.62 9.94 -36.33
CA GLN A 151 21.61 9.70 -34.89
C GLN A 151 22.51 8.51 -34.50
N ARG A 152 22.56 7.53 -35.41
CA ARG A 152 23.41 6.33 -35.29
C ARG A 152 24.90 6.68 -35.39
N GLN A 153 25.26 7.62 -36.27
CA GLN A 153 26.63 8.10 -36.46
C GLN A 153 27.11 9.02 -35.32
N SER A 154 26.21 9.84 -34.78
CA SER A 154 26.50 10.69 -33.60
C SER A 154 26.80 9.86 -32.34
N SER A 155 26.18 8.67 -32.22
CA SER A 155 26.35 7.75 -31.08
C SER A 155 27.70 7.00 -31.09
N LEU A 156 28.45 7.05 -32.20
CA LEU A 156 29.75 6.39 -32.38
C LEU A 156 30.94 7.34 -32.19
N ALA A 157 30.71 8.65 -32.02
CA ALA A 157 31.76 9.61 -31.77
C ALA A 157 32.22 9.54 -30.31
N PRO A 158 33.54 9.44 -30.01
CA PRO A 158 34.02 9.61 -28.65
C PRO A 158 33.72 11.05 -28.21
N LEU A 159 32.80 11.22 -27.26
CA LEU A 159 32.47 12.55 -26.72
C LEU A 159 33.67 13.09 -25.93
N GLY A 160 34.41 13.99 -26.57
CA GLY A 160 35.35 14.89 -25.91
C GLY A 160 34.61 16.00 -25.18
N ALA A 161 35.11 16.34 -24.00
CA ALA A 161 34.82 17.53 -23.19
C ALA A 161 33.39 17.65 -22.60
N CYS A 162 33.20 17.01 -21.45
CA CYS A 162 32.19 17.39 -20.47
C CYS A 162 32.81 18.48 -19.56
N ASP A 163 32.59 19.77 -19.83
CA ASP A 163 32.92 20.81 -18.85
C ASP A 163 32.17 22.16 -19.00
N ASP A 164 31.03 22.26 -19.70
CA ASP A 164 30.45 23.60 -19.91
C ASP A 164 28.93 23.72 -19.88
N PHE A 165 28.25 22.92 -19.04
CA PHE A 165 26.78 23.05 -18.86
C PHE A 165 26.32 23.27 -17.41
N GLU A 166 27.22 23.40 -16.44
CA GLU A 166 26.86 23.61 -15.02
C GLU A 166 26.44 25.06 -14.68
N ARG A 167 26.44 26.02 -15.62
CA ARG A 167 26.17 27.45 -15.28
C ARG A 167 24.89 28.05 -15.84
N ALA A 168 23.95 27.26 -16.36
CA ALA A 168 22.69 27.84 -16.82
C ALA A 168 21.50 26.93 -16.49
N LEU A 169 20.89 27.15 -15.32
CA LEU A 169 19.43 27.23 -15.07
C LEU A 169 19.10 26.82 -13.60
N PRO A 170 18.55 27.74 -12.77
CA PRO A 170 17.95 27.36 -11.50
C PRO A 170 16.50 26.93 -11.75
N GLY A 171 16.27 25.62 -11.88
CA GLY A 171 14.95 25.02 -12.08
C GLY A 171 14.81 23.71 -11.29
N PRO A 172 13.58 23.25 -10.99
CA PRO A 172 13.37 22.05 -10.18
C PRO A 172 14.02 20.84 -10.85
N LEU A 173 14.65 19.99 -10.05
CA LEU A 173 15.38 18.79 -10.48
C LEU A 173 14.49 17.92 -11.37
N PHE A 174 14.62 18.05 -12.68
CA PHE A 174 14.12 17.06 -13.62
C PHE A 174 15.02 15.83 -13.52
N ALA A 175 14.41 14.64 -13.53
CA ALA A 175 15.16 13.42 -13.71
C ALA A 175 15.87 13.50 -15.07
N TYR A 176 17.18 13.72 -15.06
CA TYR A 176 18.01 13.66 -16.25
C TYR A 176 17.99 12.22 -16.75
N ILE A 177 17.19 11.96 -17.78
CA ILE A 177 17.19 10.68 -18.48
C ILE A 177 18.27 10.80 -19.54
N GLN A 178 19.43 10.20 -19.27
CA GLN A 178 20.50 10.00 -20.24
C GLN A 178 19.93 9.37 -21.52
N GLU A 179 20.39 9.82 -22.69
CA GLU A 179 19.75 9.73 -24.01
C GLU A 179 19.63 8.31 -24.63
N PHE A 180 19.38 7.26 -23.83
CA PHE A 180 19.21 5.89 -24.29
C PHE A 180 17.79 5.57 -24.79
N ARG A 181 16.90 6.56 -24.88
CA ARG A 181 15.49 6.35 -25.26
C ARG A 181 15.34 5.70 -26.64
N PHE A 182 16.34 5.91 -27.50
CA PHE A 182 16.38 5.43 -28.88
C PHE A 182 17.66 4.62 -29.17
N LEU A 183 18.24 3.95 -28.17
CA LEU A 183 19.27 2.95 -28.38
C LEU A 183 18.75 1.53 -28.07
N PRO A 184 19.03 0.54 -28.93
CA PRO A 184 18.66 -0.83 -28.63
C PRO A 184 19.31 -1.22 -27.30
N PRO A 185 18.65 -2.08 -26.49
CA PRO A 185 19.25 -2.55 -25.26
C PRO A 185 20.64 -3.12 -25.56
N PRO A 186 21.64 -2.89 -24.68
CA PRO A 186 22.97 -3.42 -24.88
C PRO A 186 22.90 -4.93 -25.07
N LEU A 187 23.76 -5.45 -25.95
CA LEU A 187 23.88 -6.89 -26.15
C LEU A 187 24.26 -7.51 -24.80
N TYR A 188 23.38 -8.39 -24.30
CA TYR A 188 23.69 -9.16 -23.11
C TYR A 188 24.87 -10.07 -23.42
N SER A 189 25.93 -9.93 -22.63
CA SER A 189 27.01 -10.90 -22.58
C SER A 189 26.46 -12.16 -21.92
N GLU A 190 26.63 -13.32 -22.55
CA GLU A 190 26.34 -14.63 -21.94
C GLU A 190 27.26 -14.92 -20.74
N ILE A 191 28.36 -14.17 -20.60
CA ILE A 191 29.26 -14.22 -19.45
C ILE A 191 28.75 -13.24 -18.39
N ASP A 192 28.33 -13.79 -17.24
CA ASP A 192 28.00 -13.02 -16.04
C ASP A 192 29.26 -12.28 -15.53
N PRO A 193 29.24 -10.93 -15.45
CA PRO A 193 30.35 -10.15 -14.90
C PRO A 193 30.67 -10.44 -13.43
N ASN A 194 29.77 -11.08 -12.69
CA ASN A 194 29.94 -11.42 -11.29
C ASN A 194 29.59 -12.90 -11.01
N PRO A 195 30.44 -13.85 -11.46
CA PRO A 195 30.19 -15.27 -11.24
C PRO A 195 30.27 -15.62 -9.75
N ASP A 196 29.37 -16.47 -9.27
CA ASP A 196 29.43 -17.02 -7.91
C ASP A 196 30.75 -17.77 -7.71
N GLN A 197 31.56 -17.34 -6.74
CA GLN A 197 32.77 -18.06 -6.37
C GLN A 197 32.38 -19.41 -5.74
N PRO A 198 33.03 -20.54 -6.13
CA PRO A 198 32.78 -21.81 -5.49
C PRO A 198 33.19 -21.73 -4.02
N THR A 199 32.21 -21.84 -3.12
CA THR A 199 32.45 -22.07 -1.71
C THR A 199 33.02 -23.47 -1.54
N ASP A 200 34.34 -23.57 -1.45
CA ASP A 200 35.03 -24.77 -1.03
C ASP A 200 34.93 -24.95 0.49
N ASP A 201 34.80 -26.21 0.90
CA ASP A 201 34.85 -26.77 2.25
C ASP A 201 33.84 -26.33 3.32
N ARG A 202 32.78 -27.16 3.46
CA ARG A 202 32.10 -27.35 4.76
C ARG A 202 32.26 -28.81 5.18
N PRO A 203 33.00 -29.13 6.27
CA PRO A 203 33.17 -30.51 6.70
C PRO A 203 31.85 -31.08 7.24
N SER A 204 31.54 -32.28 6.77
CA SER A 204 30.41 -33.12 7.18
C SER A 204 30.42 -33.41 8.69
N CYS A 205 29.31 -33.13 9.38
CA CYS A 205 29.10 -33.54 10.76
C CYS A 205 28.73 -35.03 10.81
N PRO A 206 29.34 -35.87 11.67
CA PRO A 206 28.91 -37.26 11.82
C PRO A 206 27.62 -37.32 12.63
N SER A 207 26.72 -38.17 12.15
CA SER A 207 25.48 -38.56 12.81
C SER A 207 25.76 -39.39 14.06
N ARG A 208 25.09 -39.05 15.17
CA ARG A 208 24.77 -39.97 16.26
C ARG A 208 23.37 -39.70 16.76
#